data_AF-A0A353A0V0-F1
#
_entry.id   AF-A0A353A0V0-F1
#
_cell.length_a   1.000
_cell.length_b   1.000
_cell.length_c   1.000
_cell.angle_alpha   90.00
_cell.angle_beta   90.00
_cell.angle_gamma   90.00
#
_symmetry.space_group_name_H-M   'P 1'
#
loop_
_entity.id
_entity.type
_entity.pdbx_description
1 polymer ?
#
loop_
_entity_poly.entity_id
_entity_poly.type
_entity_poly.pdbx_seq_one_letter_code
_entity_poly.pdbx_strand_id
1 'polypeptide(L)'
;WIDFPREGNGWSHKYARRQWHLVDDKELCYHYLSDFDAGMIHMLRKLGSMAKLPVVEINANDSDQVLAFRRGDLFFFFNFSPTRSYTGYGFLVEQGAYEYVLNTDSVEYGGNGFNDDSVVHYTNFDPLYAPDGKGWLNLYLPARTACVLHKVEE
;
A
#
# COMPACT_ATOMS: atom_id res chain seq x y z
N TRP A 1 -19.59 4.56 -15.94
CA TRP A 1 -18.80 5.24 -16.99
C TRP A 1 -19.29 6.68 -17.12
N ILE A 2 -18.53 7.53 -17.80
CA ILE A 2 -18.94 8.91 -18.12
C ILE A 2 -19.44 8.90 -19.56
N ASP A 3 -20.60 9.49 -19.82
CA ASP A 3 -21.10 9.71 -21.18
C ASP A 3 -21.79 11.07 -21.22
N PHE A 4 -21.42 11.87 -22.21
CA PHE A 4 -22.00 13.20 -22.42
C PHE A 4 -23.20 13.11 -23.37
N PRO A 5 -24.16 14.05 -23.29
CA PRO A 5 -25.26 14.12 -24.24
C PRO A 5 -24.77 14.17 -25.69
N ARG A 6 -25.24 13.24 -26.51
CA ARG A 6 -24.95 13.16 -27.95
C ARG A 6 -26.08 12.43 -28.67
N GLU A 7 -26.13 12.53 -30.00
CA GLU A 7 -27.15 11.85 -30.81
C GLU A 7 -27.26 10.36 -30.48
N GLY A 8 -26.12 9.65 -30.42
CA GLY A 8 -26.08 8.21 -30.14
C GLY A 8 -26.52 7.78 -28.73
N ASN A 9 -26.87 8.71 -27.84
CA ASN A 9 -27.52 8.41 -26.57
C ASN A 9 -28.82 9.21 -26.35
N GLY A 10 -29.38 9.78 -27.43
CA GLY A 10 -30.60 10.59 -27.38
C GLY A 10 -30.46 11.86 -26.55
N TRP A 11 -29.29 12.49 -26.57
CA TRP A 11 -28.97 13.67 -25.75
C TRP A 11 -29.15 13.44 -24.24
N SER A 12 -28.87 12.21 -23.77
CA SER A 12 -29.06 11.82 -22.36
C SER A 12 -28.00 12.42 -21.44
N HIS A 13 -28.47 12.97 -20.32
CA HIS A 13 -27.62 13.46 -19.22
C HIS A 13 -27.39 12.42 -18.10
N LYS A 14 -27.95 11.21 -18.23
CA LYS A 14 -27.98 10.19 -17.16
C LYS A 14 -26.60 9.87 -16.56
N TYR A 15 -25.57 9.84 -17.39
CA TYR A 15 -24.19 9.50 -17.01
C TYR A 15 -23.25 10.71 -16.94
N ALA A 16 -23.74 11.91 -17.30
CA ALA A 16 -23.00 13.17 -17.23
C ALA A 16 -23.13 13.82 -15.84
N ARG A 17 -22.90 13.02 -14.78
CA ARG A 17 -23.06 13.45 -13.38
C ARG A 17 -22.09 12.73 -12.45
N ARG A 18 -21.99 13.22 -11.21
CA ARG A 18 -21.33 12.51 -10.11
C ARG A 18 -22.36 12.06 -9.10
N GLN A 19 -22.16 10.86 -8.57
CA GLN A 19 -23.03 10.26 -7.57
C GLN A 19 -22.35 10.37 -6.21
N TRP A 20 -22.19 11.59 -5.70
CA TRP A 20 -21.45 11.84 -4.45
C TRP A 20 -22.04 11.09 -3.25
N HIS A 21 -23.36 10.90 -3.22
CA HIS A 21 -24.01 10.08 -2.19
C HIS A 21 -23.44 8.67 -2.06
N LEU A 22 -22.84 8.09 -3.11
CA LEU A 22 -22.24 6.75 -3.01
C LEU A 22 -21.07 6.73 -2.02
N VAL A 23 -20.25 7.78 -1.98
CA VAL A 23 -19.10 7.88 -1.07
C VAL A 23 -19.50 8.42 0.30
N ASP A 24 -20.55 9.25 0.36
CA ASP A 24 -21.05 9.84 1.61
C ASP A 24 -21.82 8.84 2.48
N ASP A 25 -22.46 7.84 1.86
CA ASP A 25 -23.26 6.82 2.54
C ASP A 25 -22.37 5.71 3.13
N LYS A 26 -22.25 5.70 4.46
CA LYS A 26 -21.43 4.72 5.21
C LYS A 26 -22.03 3.31 5.25
N GLU A 27 -23.26 3.11 4.78
CA GLU A 27 -23.83 1.77 4.58
C GLU A 27 -23.38 1.13 3.24
N LEU A 28 -22.67 1.87 2.37
CA LEU A 28 -22.15 1.39 1.09
C LEU A 28 -20.62 1.25 1.10
N CYS A 29 -20.08 0.23 0.45
CA CYS A 29 -18.64 -0.02 0.43
C CYS A 29 -17.78 1.01 -0.34
N TYR A 30 -18.36 2.02 -1.01
CA TYR A 30 -17.57 3.01 -1.76
C TYR A 30 -16.74 3.91 -0.83
N HIS A 31 -17.22 4.15 0.40
CA HIS A 31 -16.50 5.00 1.33
C HIS A 31 -15.12 4.43 1.65
N TYR A 32 -14.95 3.10 1.76
CA TYR A 32 -13.67 2.45 2.01
C TYR A 32 -12.58 2.85 1.00
N LEU A 33 -12.95 2.95 -0.29
CA LEU A 33 -12.02 3.38 -1.33
C LEU A 33 -11.63 4.85 -1.18
N SER A 34 -12.56 5.69 -0.74
CA SER A 34 -12.30 7.11 -0.50
C SER A 34 -11.52 7.34 0.79
N ASP A 35 -11.77 6.56 1.83
CA ASP A 35 -11.07 6.61 3.10
C ASP A 35 -9.60 6.18 2.87
N PHE A 36 -9.38 5.14 2.06
CA PHE A 36 -8.04 4.75 1.61
C PHE A 36 -7.35 5.83 0.76
N ASP A 37 -8.05 6.41 -0.23
CA ASP A 37 -7.50 7.50 -1.05
C ASP A 37 -7.05 8.69 -0.18
N ALA A 38 -7.88 9.08 0.80
CA ALA A 38 -7.56 10.13 1.75
C ALA A 38 -6.33 9.77 2.62
N GLY A 39 -6.26 8.55 3.14
CA GLY A 39 -5.11 8.05 3.91
C GLY A 39 -3.82 8.03 3.10
N MET A 40 -3.89 7.52 1.87
CA MET A 40 -2.77 7.49 0.92
C MET A 40 -2.27 8.92 0.61
N ILE A 41 -3.16 9.86 0.30
CA ILE A 41 -2.78 11.26 0.05
C ILE A 41 -2.17 11.90 1.31
N HIS A 42 -2.75 11.67 2.49
CA HIS A 42 -2.22 12.21 3.75
C HIS A 42 -0.79 11.73 4.01
N MET A 43 -0.55 10.44 3.86
CA MET A 43 0.79 9.84 3.96
C MET A 43 1.74 10.48 2.95
N LEU A 44 1.38 10.53 1.67
CA LEU A 44 2.25 11.03 0.61
C LEU A 44 2.59 12.52 0.75
N ARG A 45 1.71 13.34 1.37
CA ARG A 45 2.01 14.75 1.65
C ARG A 45 3.19 14.92 2.61
N LYS A 46 3.47 13.95 3.48
CA LYS A 46 4.63 13.97 4.39
C LYS A 46 5.96 13.82 3.64
N LEU A 47 5.97 13.13 2.51
CA LEU A 47 7.15 13.02 1.61
C LEU A 47 7.47 14.31 0.85
N GLY A 48 6.61 15.34 0.92
CA GLY A 48 6.72 16.54 0.12
C GLY A 48 6.63 16.22 -1.37
N SER A 49 7.72 16.41 -2.11
CA SER A 49 7.73 16.22 -3.57
C SER A 49 8.08 14.78 -3.93
N MET A 50 7.16 13.83 -3.71
CA MET A 50 7.32 12.41 -4.05
C MET A 50 7.91 12.22 -5.47
N ALA A 51 7.43 12.98 -6.46
CA ALA A 51 7.90 12.93 -7.85
C ALA A 51 9.42 13.14 -8.03
N LYS A 52 10.11 13.81 -7.10
CA LYS A 52 11.56 14.06 -7.13
C LYS A 52 12.36 12.96 -6.41
N LEU A 53 11.70 12.12 -5.61
CA LEU A 53 12.36 11.04 -4.89
C LEU A 53 12.57 9.85 -5.84
N PRO A 54 13.78 9.28 -5.90
CA PRO A 54 14.06 8.11 -6.71
C PRO A 54 13.27 6.91 -6.19
N VAL A 55 12.89 6.02 -7.11
CA VAL A 55 12.37 4.70 -6.77
C VAL A 55 13.56 3.75 -6.67
N VAL A 56 13.72 3.11 -5.52
CA VAL A 56 14.76 2.11 -5.28
C VAL A 56 14.08 0.76 -5.15
N GLU A 57 14.34 -0.14 -6.09
CA GLU A 57 13.80 -1.50 -6.03
C GLU A 57 14.37 -2.27 -4.83
N ILE A 58 13.50 -2.98 -4.11
CA ILE A 58 13.88 -3.92 -3.04
C ILE A 58 13.69 -5.36 -3.52
N ASN A 59 12.54 -5.66 -4.13
CA ASN A 59 12.20 -6.98 -4.65
C ASN A 59 11.18 -6.87 -5.77
N ALA A 60 11.36 -7.62 -6.84
CA ALA A 60 10.38 -7.79 -7.91
C ALA A 60 10.33 -9.28 -8.28
N ASN A 61 9.40 -10.02 -7.68
CA ASN A 61 9.27 -11.45 -7.87
C ASN A 61 7.97 -11.78 -8.61
N ASP A 62 8.10 -12.11 -9.90
CA ASP A 62 6.97 -12.42 -10.77
C ASP A 62 6.22 -13.70 -10.38
N SER A 63 6.95 -14.70 -9.88
CA SER A 63 6.38 -16.00 -9.49
C SER A 63 5.48 -15.86 -8.26
N ASP A 64 5.96 -15.11 -7.27
CA ASP A 64 5.19 -14.80 -6.06
C ASP A 64 4.19 -13.67 -6.26
N GLN A 65 4.32 -12.90 -7.34
CA GLN A 65 3.55 -11.68 -7.62
C GLN A 65 3.74 -10.64 -6.49
N VAL A 66 4.96 -10.55 -5.96
CA VAL A 66 5.34 -9.65 -4.87
C VAL A 66 6.28 -8.57 -5.41
N LEU A 67 5.93 -7.32 -5.12
CA LEU A 67 6.72 -6.14 -5.46
C LEU A 67 7.03 -5.36 -4.18
N ALA A 68 8.29 -4.98 -4.01
CA ALA A 68 8.70 -4.08 -2.95
C ALA A 68 9.69 -3.03 -3.46
N PHE A 69 9.51 -1.80 -3.02
CA PHE A 69 10.41 -0.70 -3.36
C PHE A 69 10.43 0.34 -2.25
N ARG A 70 11.49 1.14 -2.23
CA ARG A 70 11.65 2.28 -1.34
C ARG A 70 11.52 3.58 -2.14
N ARG A 71 10.91 4.59 -1.54
CA ARG A 71 10.89 5.96 -2.06
C ARG A 71 10.97 6.95 -0.91
N GLY A 72 12.10 7.62 -0.76
CA GLY A 72 12.39 8.45 0.42
C GLY A 72 12.65 7.60 1.65
N ASP A 73 11.93 7.86 2.73
CA ASP A 73 11.90 7.12 4.00
C ASP A 73 10.80 6.03 4.05
N LEU A 74 9.95 5.95 3.01
CA LEU A 74 8.88 4.97 2.93
C LEU A 74 9.28 3.71 2.14
N PHE A 75 8.87 2.57 2.68
CA PHE A 75 9.06 1.23 2.14
C PHE A 75 7.71 0.65 1.78
N PHE A 76 7.50 0.35 0.50
CA PHE A 76 6.24 -0.11 -0.05
C PHE A 76 6.35 -1.60 -0.35
N PHE A 77 5.36 -2.38 0.08
CA PHE A 77 5.27 -3.81 -0.14
C PHE A 77 3.89 -4.14 -0.72
N PHE A 78 3.87 -4.88 -1.81
CA PHE A 78 2.65 -5.29 -2.51
C PHE A 78 2.65 -6.80 -2.69
N ASN A 79 1.53 -7.44 -2.35
CA ASN A 79 1.23 -8.81 -2.73
C ASN A 79 0.07 -8.80 -3.73
N PHE A 80 0.39 -8.92 -5.01
CA PHE A 80 -0.60 -8.99 -6.08
C PHE A 80 -1.15 -10.40 -6.30
N SER A 81 -0.69 -11.40 -5.53
CA SER A 81 -1.22 -12.75 -5.65
C SER A 81 -2.73 -12.76 -5.43
N PRO A 82 -3.51 -13.40 -6.31
CA PRO A 82 -4.95 -13.42 -6.17
C PRO A 82 -5.43 -14.33 -5.04
N THR A 83 -4.56 -15.22 -4.55
CA THR A 83 -4.93 -16.30 -3.62
C THR A 83 -3.86 -16.61 -2.57
N ARG A 84 -2.59 -16.29 -2.80
CA ARG A 84 -1.51 -16.69 -1.90
C ARG A 84 -1.19 -15.59 -0.90
N SER A 85 -1.25 -15.96 0.38
CA SER A 85 -0.73 -15.16 1.48
C SER A 85 0.62 -15.73 1.91
N TYR A 86 1.53 -14.88 2.36
CA TYR A 86 2.88 -15.28 2.76
C TYR A 86 3.13 -14.94 4.22
N THR A 87 3.50 -15.93 5.03
CA THR A 87 3.96 -15.75 6.41
C THR A 87 5.47 -15.60 6.44
N GLY A 88 5.95 -14.44 6.91
CA GLY A 88 7.37 -14.16 7.05
C GLY A 88 8.11 -14.01 5.72
N TYR A 89 7.49 -13.36 4.72
CA TYR A 89 8.17 -13.03 3.46
C TYR A 89 9.31 -12.05 3.74
N GLY A 90 10.53 -12.44 3.38
CA GLY A 90 11.73 -11.68 3.71
C GLY A 90 12.10 -10.66 2.63
N PHE A 91 12.38 -9.43 3.08
CA PHE A 91 12.90 -8.34 2.26
C PHE A 91 14.25 -7.88 2.79
N LEU A 92 15.24 -7.74 1.91
CA LEU A 92 16.57 -7.29 2.29
C LEU A 92 16.61 -5.75 2.29
N VAL A 93 16.59 -5.15 3.48
CA VAL A 93 16.54 -3.69 3.70
C VAL A 93 17.61 -3.26 4.71
N GLU A 94 17.78 -1.96 4.93
CA GLU A 94 18.67 -1.44 5.96
C GLU A 94 18.32 -2.01 7.34
N GLN A 95 19.32 -2.34 8.16
CA GLN A 95 19.05 -2.84 9.51
C GLN A 95 18.32 -1.80 10.36
N GLY A 96 17.35 -2.25 11.15
CA GLY A 96 16.64 -1.42 12.11
C GLY A 96 15.24 -1.91 12.45
N ALA A 97 14.45 -1.00 12.99
CA ALA A 97 13.05 -1.16 13.35
C ALA A 97 12.16 -0.42 12.34
N TYR A 98 11.01 -1.01 12.03
CA TYR A 98 10.06 -0.51 11.04
C TYR A 98 8.64 -0.54 11.58
N GLU A 99 7.88 0.52 11.31
CA GLU A 99 6.49 0.68 11.75
C GLU A 99 5.56 0.92 10.56
N TYR A 100 4.31 0.46 10.67
CA TYR A 100 3.30 0.70 9.65
C TYR A 100 2.92 2.19 9.58
N VAL A 101 2.83 2.69 8.35
CA VAL A 101 2.30 4.01 8.02
C VAL A 101 0.94 3.90 7.34
N LEU A 102 0.75 2.86 6.54
CA LEU A 102 -0.48 2.57 5.81
C LEU A 102 -0.58 1.07 5.55
N ASN A 103 -1.76 0.49 5.77
CA ASN A 103 -2.04 -0.91 5.53
C ASN A 103 -3.39 -1.04 4.82
N THR A 104 -3.40 -1.53 3.58
CA THR A 104 -4.65 -1.64 2.80
C THR A 104 -5.60 -2.71 3.33
N ASP A 105 -5.11 -3.65 4.14
CA ASP A 105 -5.95 -4.68 4.76
C ASP A 105 -6.65 -4.19 6.04
N SER A 106 -6.40 -2.96 6.49
CA SER A 106 -7.08 -2.40 7.66
C SER A 106 -8.58 -2.31 7.44
N VAL A 107 -9.36 -2.61 8.48
CA VAL A 107 -10.84 -2.63 8.42
C VAL A 107 -11.44 -1.27 8.07
N GLU A 108 -10.74 -0.17 8.37
CA GLU A 108 -11.11 1.19 7.97
C GLU A 108 -11.10 1.41 6.45
N TYR A 109 -10.38 0.57 5.70
CA TYR A 109 -10.34 0.56 4.24
C TYR A 109 -11.08 -0.64 3.64
N GLY A 110 -11.89 -1.33 4.44
CA GLY A 110 -12.68 -2.48 4.00
C GLY A 110 -11.86 -3.76 3.81
N GLY A 111 -10.65 -3.82 4.36
CA GLY A 111 -9.85 -5.04 4.44
C GLY A 111 -10.26 -5.97 5.59
N ASN A 112 -9.52 -7.05 5.79
CA ASN A 112 -9.86 -8.09 6.77
C ASN A 112 -9.22 -7.86 8.16
N GLY A 113 -8.24 -6.97 8.26
CA GLY A 113 -7.53 -6.64 9.49
C GLY A 113 -6.61 -7.76 9.99
N PHE A 114 -5.91 -8.46 9.09
CA PHE A 114 -5.05 -9.57 9.50
C PHE A 114 -3.68 -9.16 10.05
N ASN A 115 -3.20 -7.96 9.71
CA ASN A 115 -1.98 -7.39 10.28
C ASN A 115 -2.32 -6.54 11.51
N ASP A 116 -1.47 -6.61 12.53
CA ASP A 116 -1.50 -5.72 13.70
C ASP A 116 -0.52 -4.56 13.47
N ASP A 117 -1.06 -3.40 13.12
CA ASP A 117 -0.29 -2.20 12.79
C ASP A 117 0.48 -1.63 14.00
N SER A 118 0.19 -2.08 15.23
CA SER A 118 0.91 -1.65 16.44
C SER A 118 2.26 -2.35 16.65
N VAL A 119 2.54 -3.40 15.87
CA VAL A 119 3.76 -4.20 15.99
C VAL A 119 4.92 -3.51 15.29
N VAL A 120 6.02 -3.33 16.03
CA VAL A 120 7.31 -2.91 15.46
C VAL A 120 8.00 -4.11 14.82
N HIS A 121 8.38 -3.98 13.55
CA HIS A 121 9.08 -5.02 12.81
C HIS A 121 10.59 -4.78 12.81
N TYR A 122 11.33 -5.69 13.42
CA TYR A 122 12.79 -5.66 13.45
C TYR A 122 13.39 -6.49 12.33
N THR A 123 14.47 -6.00 11.72
CA THR A 123 15.25 -6.80 10.77
C THR A 123 16.04 -7.89 11.46
N ASN A 124 16.05 -9.09 10.88
CA ASN A 124 16.94 -10.16 11.30
C ASN A 124 18.34 -9.97 10.69
N PHE A 125 19.36 -10.03 11.54
CA PHE A 125 20.76 -9.89 11.12
C PHE A 125 21.20 -11.08 10.25
N ASP A 126 21.96 -10.79 9.20
CA ASP A 126 22.62 -11.77 8.35
C ASP A 126 24.09 -11.38 8.14
N PRO A 127 25.07 -12.19 8.61
CA PRO A 127 26.49 -11.89 8.45
C PRO A 127 26.91 -11.62 7.01
N LEU A 128 26.22 -12.20 6.02
CA LEU A 128 26.53 -12.02 4.61
C LEU A 128 26.29 -10.57 4.15
N TYR A 129 25.30 -9.89 4.73
CA TYR A 129 24.88 -8.54 4.36
C TYR A 129 25.25 -7.47 5.40
N ALA A 130 25.97 -7.87 6.45
CA ALA A 130 26.51 -6.96 7.45
C ALA A 130 27.40 -5.85 6.85
N PRO A 131 28.28 -6.12 5.84
CA PRO A 131 29.07 -5.05 5.21
C PRO A 131 28.23 -3.97 4.51
N ASP A 132 27.02 -4.33 4.06
CA ASP A 132 26.08 -3.41 3.41
C ASP A 132 25.11 -2.75 4.41
N GLY A 133 25.23 -3.08 5.70
CA GLY A 133 24.31 -2.60 6.75
C GLY A 133 22.87 -3.08 6.57
N LYS A 134 22.66 -4.24 5.93
CA LYS A 134 21.33 -4.79 5.63
C LYS A 134 20.96 -5.99 6.49
N GLY A 135 19.66 -6.23 6.60
CA GLY A 135 19.06 -7.36 7.30
C GLY A 135 17.71 -7.75 6.67
N TRP A 136 17.18 -8.90 7.09
CA TRP A 136 15.93 -9.44 6.57
C TRP A 136 14.74 -8.92 7.38
N LEU A 137 13.94 -8.04 6.76
CA LEU A 137 12.63 -7.64 7.25
C LEU A 137 11.60 -8.68 6.83
N ASN A 138 11.06 -9.43 7.79
CA ASN A 138 10.06 -10.47 7.54
C ASN A 138 8.67 -9.93 7.82
N LEU A 139 7.78 -9.98 6.82
CA LEU A 139 6.41 -9.48 6.91
C LEU A 139 5.39 -10.59 6.66
N TYR A 140 4.21 -10.45 7.26
CA TYR A 140 3.02 -11.17 6.80
C TYR A 140 2.38 -10.38 5.66
N LEU A 141 2.20 -11.04 4.51
CA LEU A 141 1.63 -10.44 3.30
C LEU A 141 0.35 -11.19 2.91
N PRO A 142 -0.84 -10.76 3.34
CA PRO A 142 -2.09 -11.33 2.85
C PRO A 142 -2.25 -11.14 1.34
N ALA A 143 -2.99 -12.05 0.68
CA ALA A 143 -3.27 -11.96 -0.74
C ALA A 143 -3.99 -10.64 -1.10
N ARG A 144 -3.60 -9.99 -2.19
CA ARG A 144 -4.16 -8.71 -2.69
C ARG A 144 -4.07 -7.54 -1.72
N THR A 145 -2.95 -7.44 -1.00
CA THR A 145 -2.73 -6.34 -0.06
C THR A 145 -1.49 -5.53 -0.43
N ALA A 146 -1.44 -4.32 0.08
CA ALA A 146 -0.25 -3.51 0.13
C ALA A 146 -0.08 -2.91 1.53
N CYS A 147 1.17 -2.72 1.94
CA CYS A 147 1.48 -1.98 3.14
C CYS A 147 2.68 -1.07 2.90
N VAL A 148 2.74 -0.01 3.70
CA VAL A 148 3.81 0.97 3.68
C VAL A 148 4.35 1.09 5.10
N LEU A 149 5.65 0.90 5.24
CA LEU A 149 6.35 1.07 6.50
C LEU A 149 7.35 2.22 6.39
N HIS A 150 7.73 2.80 7.52
CA HIS A 150 8.91 3.66 7.62
C HIS A 150 9.90 3.05 8.60
N LYS A 151 11.17 3.40 8.43
CA LYS A 151 12.20 3.07 9.42
C LYS A 151 12.09 4.03 10.60
N VAL A 152 12.16 3.52 11.83
CA VAL A 152 12.19 4.32 13.06
C VAL A 152 13.59 4.90 13.24
N GLU A 153 13.69 6.19 13.57
CA GLU A 153 14.95 6.84 13.95
C GLU A 153 15.28 6.48 15.41
N GLU A 154 16.51 6.03 15.66
CA GLU A 154 17.05 5.79 17.02
C GLU A 154 17.58 7.08 17.68
#